data_AF-A0A0N1P222-F1
#
_entry.id   AF-A0A0N1P222-F1
#
_cell.length_a   1.000
_cell.length_b   1.000
_cell.length_c   1.000
_cell.angle_alpha   90.00
_cell.angle_beta   90.00
_cell.angle_gamma   90.00
#
_symmetry.space_group_name_H-M   'P 1'
#
loop_
_entity.id
_entity.type
_entity.pdbx_description
1 polymer ?
#
loop_
_entity_poly.entity_id
_entity_poly.type
_entity_poly.pdbx_seq_one_letter_code
_entity_poly.pdbx_strand_id
1 'polypeptide(L)'
;MPPGPQVIDGGVNEPAPVPPPSPIHGSYHWSFERLVSIGLIPLTIAPFAAGSISPAIDASLVFLLIIHSHMGFQSCITDYFSVRKHPGLRKFFDWTLNIATLLVMWGFYEFETNDVGLTQMIKRVWHAGHNDATVGKADLSGLGHDGKLKHLTN
;
A
#
# COMPACT_ATOMS: atom_id res chain seq x y z
N MET A 1 -14.28 -2.64 22.21
CA MET A 1 -15.11 -1.64 22.92
C MET A 1 -16.31 -2.36 23.52
N PRO A 2 -16.77 -2.01 24.74
CA PRO A 2 -17.94 -2.65 25.33
C PRO A 2 -19.20 -2.44 24.47
N PRO A 3 -20.14 -3.40 24.47
CA PRO A 3 -21.45 -3.19 23.85
C PRO A 3 -22.13 -1.97 24.48
N GLY A 4 -22.80 -1.16 23.66
CA GLY A 4 -23.56 -0.02 24.17
C GLY A 4 -24.87 -0.51 24.79
N PRO A 5 -25.69 0.39 25.35
CA PRO A 5 -27.04 0.05 25.78
C PRO A 5 -27.80 -0.66 24.64
N GLN A 6 -28.45 -1.78 24.96
CA GLN A 6 -29.32 -2.47 24.02
C GLN A 6 -30.61 -1.65 23.89
N VAL A 7 -30.76 -0.98 22.75
CA VAL A 7 -31.95 -0.19 22.41
C VAL A 7 -32.72 -0.96 21.34
N ILE A 8 -34.00 -1.22 21.59
CA ILE A 8 -34.91 -1.76 20.58
C ILE A 8 -35.50 -0.56 19.84
N ASP A 9 -35.11 -0.41 18.58
CA ASP A 9 -35.72 0.56 17.67
C ASP A 9 -37.01 -0.07 17.10
N GLY A 10 -38.18 0.37 17.59
CA GLY A 10 -39.50 -0.12 17.15
C GLY A 10 -40.27 -0.92 18.20
N GLY A 11 -41.49 -1.34 17.86
CA GLY A 11 -42.36 -2.19 18.70
C GLY A 11 -42.22 -3.67 18.38
N VAL A 12 -42.79 -4.54 19.23
CA VAL A 12 -42.73 -6.02 19.05
C VAL A 12 -43.38 -6.49 17.74
N ASN A 13 -44.37 -5.74 17.25
CA ASN A 13 -45.11 -6.04 16.02
C ASN A 13 -44.65 -5.19 14.81
N GLU A 14 -43.62 -4.35 14.98
CA GLU A 14 -43.08 -3.54 13.89
C GLU A 14 -41.99 -4.32 13.15
N PRO A 15 -42.09 -4.52 11.82
CA PRO A 15 -41.05 -5.20 11.08
C PRO A 15 -39.76 -4.37 11.09
N ALA A 16 -38.61 -5.04 11.22
CA ALA A 16 -37.32 -4.38 11.12
C ALA A 16 -37.21 -3.62 9.77
N PRO A 17 -36.73 -2.38 9.76
CA PRO A 17 -36.62 -1.60 8.53
C PRO A 17 -35.63 -2.29 7.59
N VAL A 18 -36.11 -2.66 6.40
CA VAL A 18 -35.28 -3.24 5.35
C VAL A 18 -34.64 -2.09 4.56
N PRO A 19 -33.31 -1.96 4.54
CA PRO A 19 -32.67 -0.93 3.74
C PRO A 19 -32.96 -1.18 2.25
N PRO A 20 -33.14 -0.12 1.45
CA PRO A 20 -33.40 -0.27 0.03
C PRO A 20 -32.21 -0.99 -0.65
N PRO A 21 -32.47 -1.96 -1.54
CA PRO A 21 -31.41 -2.70 -2.20
C PRO A 21 -30.58 -1.77 -3.08
N SER A 22 -29.25 -1.82 -2.93
CA SER A 22 -28.29 -1.10 -3.77
C SER A 22 -27.23 -2.07 -4.28
N PRO A 23 -27.26 -2.45 -5.57
CA PRO A 23 -26.25 -3.35 -6.14
C PRO A 23 -24.82 -2.81 -6.00
N ILE A 24 -24.66 -1.49 -6.05
CA ILE A 24 -23.37 -0.80 -5.87
C ILE A 24 -22.79 -1.04 -4.48
N HIS A 25 -23.60 -1.15 -3.43
CA HIS A 25 -23.15 -1.44 -2.06
C HIS A 25 -23.13 -2.94 -1.74
N GLY A 26 -23.52 -3.80 -2.68
CA GLY A 26 -23.62 -5.24 -2.51
C GLY A 26 -22.84 -5.99 -3.57
N SER A 27 -23.56 -6.55 -4.56
CA SER A 27 -23.00 -7.47 -5.54
C SER A 27 -21.91 -6.87 -6.43
N TYR A 28 -22.04 -5.61 -6.86
CA TYR A 28 -21.04 -4.97 -7.71
C TYR A 28 -19.76 -4.66 -6.94
N HIS A 29 -19.87 -4.19 -5.69
CA HIS A 29 -18.71 -3.99 -4.83
C HIS A 29 -17.93 -5.29 -4.62
N TRP A 30 -18.66 -6.36 -4.27
CA TRP A 30 -18.05 -7.67 -4.06
C TRP A 30 -17.34 -8.19 -5.32
N SER A 31 -18.02 -8.16 -6.47
CA SER A 31 -17.43 -8.63 -7.73
C SER A 31 -16.22 -7.81 -8.13
N PHE A 32 -16.26 -6.49 -7.95
CA PHE A 32 -15.15 -5.59 -8.22
C PHE A 32 -13.92 -5.92 -7.36
N GLU A 33 -14.11 -6.08 -6.04
CA GLU A 33 -13.01 -6.47 -5.15
C GLU A 33 -12.35 -7.79 -5.57
N ARG A 34 -13.15 -8.78 -5.97
CA ARG A 34 -12.63 -10.07 -6.42
C ARG A 34 -11.85 -9.92 -7.73
N LEU A 35 -12.35 -9.14 -8.67
CA LEU A 35 -11.65 -8.88 -9.94
C LEU A 35 -10.30 -8.19 -9.72
N VAL A 36 -10.25 -7.16 -8.87
CA VAL A 36 -8.99 -6.48 -8.52
C VAL A 36 -8.01 -7.46 -7.86
N SER A 37 -8.50 -8.28 -6.92
CA SER A 37 -7.65 -9.25 -6.20
C SER A 37 -7.10 -10.34 -7.13
N ILE A 38 -7.92 -10.84 -8.06
CA ILE A 38 -7.49 -11.82 -9.08
C ILE A 38 -6.47 -11.19 -10.03
N GLY A 39 -6.70 -9.94 -10.47
CA GLY A 39 -5.79 -9.22 -11.36
C GLY A 39 -4.42 -8.95 -10.73
N LEU A 40 -4.34 -8.78 -9.41
CA LEU A 40 -3.08 -8.59 -8.70
C LEU A 40 -2.17 -9.83 -8.69
N ILE A 41 -2.74 -11.04 -8.75
CA ILE A 41 -1.95 -12.29 -8.69
C ILE A 41 -0.90 -12.36 -9.82
N PRO A 42 -1.24 -12.26 -11.12
CA PRO A 42 -0.23 -12.29 -12.17
C PRO A 42 0.70 -11.07 -12.14
N LEU A 43 0.19 -9.89 -11.77
CA LEU A 43 1.00 -8.66 -11.73
C LEU A 43 2.06 -8.69 -10.62
N THR A 44 1.79 -9.34 -9.49
CA THR A 44 2.78 -9.52 -8.42
C THR A 44 3.85 -10.55 -8.78
N ILE A 45 3.54 -11.51 -9.66
CA ILE A 45 4.50 -12.52 -10.14
C ILE A 45 5.40 -11.96 -11.25
N ALA A 46 4.88 -11.08 -12.11
CA ALA A 46 5.57 -10.58 -13.30
C ALA A 46 6.99 -10.00 -13.05
N PRO A 47 7.24 -9.18 -12.00
CA PRO A 47 8.58 -8.65 -11.71
C PRO A 47 9.61 -9.75 -11.43
N PHE A 48 9.20 -10.85 -10.80
CA PHE A 48 10.09 -11.96 -10.47
C PHE A 48 10.43 -12.83 -11.68
N ALA A 49 9.50 -12.96 -12.63
CA ALA A 49 9.71 -13.74 -13.85
C ALA A 49 10.52 -12.98 -14.91
N ALA A 50 10.31 -11.65 -15.03
CA ALA A 50 10.91 -10.84 -16.09
C ALA A 50 12.12 -10.01 -15.63
N GLY A 51 12.32 -9.82 -14.32
CA GLY A 51 13.42 -9.05 -13.74
C GLY A 51 13.30 -7.53 -13.90
N SER A 52 13.16 -7.04 -15.14
CA SER A 52 12.82 -5.64 -15.44
C SER A 52 11.52 -5.62 -16.23
N ILE A 53 10.50 -4.95 -15.70
CA ILE A 53 9.21 -4.78 -16.35
C ILE A 53 9.09 -3.40 -16.98
N SER A 54 8.15 -3.23 -17.92
CA SER A 54 7.87 -1.91 -18.48
C SER A 54 7.20 -1.00 -17.44
N PRO A 55 7.40 0.34 -17.52
CA PRO A 55 6.73 1.29 -16.62
C PRO A 55 5.20 1.14 -16.61
N ALA A 56 4.62 0.75 -17.75
CA ALA A 56 3.17 0.49 -17.83
C ALA A 56 2.72 -0.70 -16.97
N ILE A 57 3.52 -1.78 -16.89
CA ILE A 57 3.21 -2.94 -16.06
C ILE A 57 3.44 -2.60 -14.58
N ASP A 58 4.50 -1.85 -14.27
CA ASP A 58 4.77 -1.39 -12.89
C ASP A 58 3.63 -0.48 -12.41
N ALA A 59 3.21 0.48 -13.23
CA ALA A 59 2.03 1.32 -12.97
C ALA A 59 0.73 0.55 -12.81
N SER A 60 0.52 -0.50 -13.61
CA SER A 60 -0.66 -1.34 -13.46
C SER A 60 -0.65 -2.10 -12.13
N LEU A 61 0.52 -2.63 -11.73
CA LEU A 61 0.71 -3.31 -10.45
C LEU A 61 0.41 -2.35 -9.30
N VAL A 62 1.02 -1.17 -9.27
CA VAL A 62 0.84 -0.23 -8.16
C VAL A 62 -0.56 0.34 -8.11
N PHE A 63 -1.16 0.66 -9.25
CA PHE A 63 -2.53 1.17 -9.30
C PHE A 63 -3.53 0.18 -8.71
N LEU A 64 -3.45 -1.10 -9.08
CA LEU A 64 -4.30 -2.13 -8.48
C LEU A 64 -3.99 -2.35 -6.99
N LEU A 65 -2.72 -2.25 -6.57
CA LEU A 65 -2.35 -2.32 -5.15
C LEU A 65 -2.98 -1.18 -4.33
N ILE A 66 -2.98 0.04 -4.86
CA ILE A 66 -3.62 1.20 -4.22
C ILE A 66 -5.12 0.97 -4.06
N ILE A 67 -5.80 0.55 -5.13
CA ILE A 67 -7.25 0.27 -5.08
C ILE A 67 -7.57 -0.86 -4.10
N HIS A 68 -6.84 -1.96 -4.17
CA HIS A 68 -7.01 -3.10 -3.25
C HIS A 68 -6.83 -2.69 -1.79
N SER A 69 -5.78 -1.90 -1.50
CA SER A 69 -5.49 -1.40 -0.16
C SER A 69 -6.55 -0.43 0.33
N HIS A 70 -7.04 0.46 -0.53
CA HIS A 70 -8.12 1.40 -0.19
C HIS A 70 -9.39 0.66 0.23
N MET A 71 -9.83 -0.32 -0.57
CA MET A 71 -11.01 -1.13 -0.24
C MET A 71 -10.81 -1.91 1.06
N GLY A 72 -9.65 -2.56 1.23
CA GLY A 72 -9.34 -3.31 2.46
C GLY A 72 -9.37 -2.44 3.72
N PHE A 73 -8.77 -1.24 3.66
CA PHE A 73 -8.83 -0.30 4.78
C PHE A 73 -10.23 0.25 5.00
N GLN A 74 -11.02 0.50 3.96
CA GLN A 74 -12.41 0.92 4.08
C GLN A 74 -13.27 -0.15 4.78
N SER A 75 -13.03 -1.44 4.51
CA SER A 75 -13.65 -2.55 5.24
C SER A 75 -13.26 -2.52 6.72
N CYS A 76 -11.97 -2.42 7.04
CA CYS A 76 -11.51 -2.31 8.43
C CYS A 76 -12.14 -1.12 9.16
N ILE A 77 -12.20 0.05 8.52
CA ILE A 77 -12.83 1.25 9.11
C ILE A 77 -14.31 1.00 9.36
N THR A 78 -15.01 0.34 8.43
CA THR A 78 -16.44 0.05 8.57
C THR A 78 -16.73 -0.90 9.72
N ASP A 79 -15.89 -1.91 9.92
CA ASP A 79 -16.07 -2.93 10.96
C ASP A 79 -15.77 -2.38 12.36
N TYR A 80 -14.71 -1.56 12.51
CA TYR A 80 -14.27 -1.07 13.81
C TYR A 80 -14.87 0.29 14.20
N PHE A 81 -15.25 1.14 13.24
CA PHE A 81 -15.82 2.47 13.48
C PHE A 81 -17.26 2.57 12.99
N SER A 82 -18.19 2.24 13.89
CA SER A 82 -19.63 2.30 13.61
C SER A 82 -20.12 3.74 13.47
N VAL A 83 -20.86 4.02 12.39
CA VAL A 83 -21.59 5.29 12.18
C VAL A 83 -22.58 5.57 13.32
N ARG A 84 -23.19 4.54 13.90
CA ARG A 84 -24.21 4.67 14.95
C ARG A 84 -23.63 5.15 16.27
N LYS A 85 -22.44 4.68 16.63
CA LYS A 85 -21.78 4.99 17.92
C LYS A 85 -20.82 6.17 17.82
N HIS A 86 -20.07 6.25 16.72
CA HIS A 86 -18.97 7.21 16.57
C HIS A 86 -18.97 7.86 15.17
N PRO A 87 -20.03 8.61 14.81
CA PRO A 87 -20.15 9.20 13.48
C PRO A 87 -19.01 10.18 13.15
N GLY A 88 -18.54 10.95 14.13
CA GLY A 88 -17.41 11.89 13.94
C GLY A 88 -16.08 11.18 13.68
N LEU A 89 -15.78 10.14 14.47
CA LEU A 89 -14.56 9.36 14.31
C LEU A 89 -14.56 8.57 12.98
N ARG A 90 -15.71 8.01 12.63
CA ARG A 90 -15.91 7.36 11.33
C ARG A 90 -15.62 8.33 10.17
N LYS A 91 -16.23 9.52 10.19
CA LYS A 91 -16.01 10.54 9.16
C LYS A 91 -14.56 10.99 9.06
N PHE A 92 -13.87 11.11 10.20
CA PHE A 92 -12.44 11.43 10.24
C PHE A 92 -11.62 10.36 9.50
N PHE A 93 -11.78 9.09 9.86
CA PHE A 93 -11.04 8.00 9.22
C PHE A 93 -11.35 7.83 7.73
N ASP A 94 -12.61 7.98 7.33
CA ASP A 94 -12.99 7.93 5.92
C ASP A 94 -12.27 9.04 5.12
N TRP A 95 -12.22 10.26 5.64
CA TRP A 95 -11.49 11.37 5.01
C TRP A 95 -9.98 11.18 5.02
N THR A 96 -9.42 10.69 6.12
CA THR A 96 -7.99 10.37 6.21
C THR A 96 -7.61 9.33 5.16
N LEU A 97 -8.41 8.27 5.01
CA LEU A 97 -8.17 7.24 4.01
C LEU A 97 -8.20 7.81 2.58
N ASN A 98 -9.18 8.67 2.28
CA ASN A 98 -9.29 9.32 0.97
C ASN A 98 -8.06 10.19 0.67
N ILE A 99 -7.65 11.03 1.62
CA ILE A 99 -6.48 11.90 1.47
C ILE A 99 -5.20 11.06 1.32
N ALA A 100 -5.02 10.05 2.17
CA ALA A 100 -3.86 9.16 2.09
C ALA A 100 -3.78 8.44 0.74
N THR A 101 -4.92 8.01 0.20
CA THR A 101 -4.98 7.34 -1.11
C THR A 101 -4.54 8.27 -2.24
N LEU A 102 -4.99 9.52 -2.23
CA LEU A 102 -4.57 10.52 -3.20
C LEU A 102 -3.08 10.87 -3.08
N LEU A 103 -2.58 10.98 -1.85
CA LEU A 103 -1.15 11.25 -1.60
C LEU A 103 -0.27 10.09 -2.08
N VAL A 104 -0.67 8.84 -1.82
CA VAL A 104 0.06 7.66 -2.31
C VAL A 104 0.03 7.60 -3.84
N MET A 105 -1.12 7.89 -4.45
CA MET A 105 -1.24 7.94 -5.90
C MET A 105 -0.34 9.02 -6.52
N TRP A 106 -0.24 10.20 -5.89
CA TRP A 106 0.70 11.25 -6.29
C TRP A 106 2.15 10.78 -6.16
N GLY A 107 2.54 10.25 -5.00
CA GLY A 107 3.91 9.77 -4.78
C GLY A 107 4.31 8.67 -5.76
N PHE A 108 3.36 7.82 -6.14
CA PHE A 108 3.56 6.82 -7.17
C PHE A 108 3.78 7.45 -8.56
N TYR A 109 2.98 8.44 -8.94
CA TYR A 109 3.18 9.17 -10.20
C TYR A 109 4.59 9.77 -10.29
N GLU A 110 5.09 10.35 -9.19
CA GLU A 110 6.45 10.87 -9.12
C GLU A 110 7.51 9.76 -9.29
N PHE A 111 7.32 8.59 -8.67
CA PHE A 111 8.26 7.46 -8.82
C PHE A 111 8.37 6.94 -10.25
N GLU A 112 7.26 6.91 -11.00
CA GLU A 112 7.27 6.43 -12.39
C GLU A 112 7.76 7.47 -13.40
N THR A 113 7.49 8.75 -13.14
CA THR A 113 7.81 9.81 -14.11
C THR A 113 9.18 10.44 -13.87
N ASN A 114 9.60 10.58 -12.61
CA ASN A 114 10.81 11.29 -12.22
C ASN A 114 11.86 10.41 -11.52
N ASP A 115 11.55 9.12 -11.26
CA ASP A 115 12.48 8.16 -10.65
C ASP A 115 12.48 6.82 -11.43
N VAL A 116 12.97 5.75 -10.81
CA VAL A 116 13.22 4.44 -11.45
C VAL A 116 12.04 3.47 -11.45
N GLY A 117 10.89 3.87 -10.92
CA GLY A 117 9.72 3.01 -10.74
C GLY A 117 9.77 2.12 -9.49
N LEU A 118 8.62 1.59 -9.08
CA LEU A 118 8.46 0.88 -7.81
C LEU A 118 9.30 -0.40 -7.76
N THR A 119 9.23 -1.26 -8.76
CA THR A 119 9.90 -2.56 -8.72
C THR A 119 11.43 -2.44 -8.68
N GLN A 120 12.00 -1.48 -9.40
CA GLN A 120 13.44 -1.21 -9.36
C GLN A 120 13.85 -0.57 -8.04
N MET A 121 13.02 0.31 -7.47
CA MET A 121 13.25 0.86 -6.13
C MET A 121 13.30 -0.27 -5.08
N ILE A 122 12.33 -1.20 -5.10
CA ILE A 122 12.33 -2.37 -4.19
C ILE A 122 13.61 -3.19 -4.37
N LYS A 123 14.03 -3.44 -5.61
CA LYS A 123 15.27 -4.18 -5.91
C LYS A 123 16.50 -3.48 -5.32
N ARG A 124 16.59 -2.15 -5.41
CA ARG A 124 17.70 -1.36 -4.84
C ARG A 124 17.70 -1.42 -3.32
N VAL A 125 16.54 -1.22 -2.70
CA VAL A 125 16.37 -1.30 -1.23
C VAL A 125 16.80 -2.67 -0.71
N TRP A 126 16.45 -3.75 -1.41
CA TRP A 126 16.82 -5.11 -1.02
C TRP A 126 18.35 -5.34 -0.98
N HIS A 127 19.12 -4.64 -1.82
CA HIS A 127 20.58 -4.78 -1.90
C HIS A 127 21.35 -3.69 -1.14
N ALA A 128 20.66 -2.74 -0.50
CA ALA A 128 21.30 -1.58 0.15
C ALA A 128 22.39 -1.99 1.15
N GLY A 129 22.10 -2.95 2.03
CA GLY A 129 23.06 -3.41 3.05
C GLY A 129 24.31 -4.12 2.49
N HIS A 130 24.24 -4.71 1.29
CA HIS A 130 25.41 -5.30 0.64
C HIS A 130 26.32 -4.22 0.04
N ASN A 131 25.72 -3.13 -0.45
CA ASN A 131 26.45 -2.00 -1.01
C ASN A 131 27.17 -1.20 0.08
N ASP A 132 26.56 -1.04 1.26
CA ASP A 132 27.19 -0.35 2.41
C ASP A 132 28.44 -1.10 2.92
N ALA A 133 28.42 -2.43 2.89
CA ALA A 133 29.58 -3.26 3.22
C ALA A 133 30.73 -3.13 2.18
N THR A 134 30.41 -2.68 0.96
CA THR A 134 31.41 -2.39 -0.08
C THR A 134 31.89 -0.94 -0.08
N VAL A 135 31.11 0.01 0.47
CA VAL A 135 31.56 1.40 0.64
C VAL A 135 32.80 1.46 1.54
N GLY A 136 32.77 0.77 2.69
CA GLY A 136 33.95 0.69 3.56
C GLY A 136 35.17 0.03 2.90
N LYS A 137 34.98 -0.92 1.96
CA LYS A 137 36.08 -1.53 1.20
C LYS A 137 36.58 -0.64 0.07
N ALA A 138 35.69 0.10 -0.60
CA ALA A 138 36.04 1.07 -1.63
C ALA A 138 36.83 2.24 -1.04
N ASP A 139 36.40 2.76 0.13
CA ASP A 139 37.09 3.81 0.88
C ASP A 139 38.48 3.35 1.36
N LEU A 140 38.60 2.11 1.84
CA LEU A 140 39.90 1.52 2.20
C LEU A 140 40.80 1.27 0.97
N SER A 141 40.24 0.94 -0.18
CA SER A 141 40.99 0.78 -1.44
C SER A 141 41.42 2.12 -2.06
N GLY A 142 40.64 3.19 -1.81
CA GLY A 142 40.99 4.57 -2.17
C GLY A 142 41.99 5.22 -1.22
N LEU A 143 42.12 4.69 0.02
CA LEU A 143 43.05 5.15 1.05
C LEU A 143 44.34 4.29 1.17
N GLY A 144 44.56 3.33 0.28
CA GLY A 144 45.71 2.43 0.44
C GLY A 144 46.07 1.59 -0.78
N HIS A 145 46.50 2.24 -1.87
CA HIS A 145 47.34 1.54 -2.86
C HIS A 145 48.34 2.43 -3.62
N ASP A 146 48.62 3.67 -3.19
CA ASP A 146 49.91 4.26 -3.53
C ASP A 146 50.93 3.74 -2.51
N GLY A 147 51.89 2.93 -2.94
CA GLY A 147 52.92 2.31 -2.09
C GLY A 147 53.88 3.30 -1.40
N LYS A 148 53.45 4.52 -1.07
CA LYS A 148 54.22 5.61 -0.49
C LYS A 148 54.53 5.44 1.01
N LEU A 149 53.90 4.52 1.74
CA LEU A 149 54.18 4.35 3.17
C LEU A 149 55.34 3.38 3.49
N LYS A 150 56.01 2.80 2.49
CA LYS A 150 57.16 1.91 2.72
C LYS A 150 58.47 2.60 3.12
N HIS A 151 58.52 3.95 3.16
CA HIS A 151 59.76 4.70 3.40
C HIS A 151 59.83 5.42 4.77
N LEU A 152 58.82 5.28 5.62
CA LEU A 152 58.73 6.01 6.91
C LEU A 152 58.96 5.13 8.14
N THR A 153 59.65 4.00 7.98
CA THR A 153 60.19 3.22 9.11
C THR A 153 61.68 3.04 8.93
N ASN A 154 62.44 4.00 9.46
CA ASN A 154 63.81 3.87 9.96
C ASN A 154 64.00 4.93 11.06
#